data_AF-A0A4Y7TFZ3-F1
#
_entry.id   AF-A0A4Y7TFZ3-F1
#
_cell.length_a   1.000
_cell.length_b   1.000
_cell.length_c   1.000
_cell.angle_alpha   90.00
_cell.angle_beta   90.00
_cell.angle_gamma   90.00
#
_symmetry.space_group_name_H-M   'P 1'
#
loop_
_entity.id
_entity.type
_entity.pdbx_description
1 polymer ?
#
loop_
_entity_poly.entity_id
_entity_poly.type
_entity_poly.pdbx_seq_one_letter_code
_entity_poly.pdbx_strand_id
1 'polypeptide(L)'
;MPTWALCAEAMEEAVVLDFEGNRSWVSDLRTTIRRLPFACAFPAHDLLEDPEVVGHLIKLVRDGARADLQGRVEASPKLYLLQGRMEQDEDGRFTRKVPVFLRHYLKVANPAHRVALSQVLLSGHKYAIEAGRRGKDHIAREDRTCRICGSAVESPEHVWLECNAAAELQRLREDMARDVASLCTPAECEWVREPDGDIVEMMKRLVALRSSISRVAQYAFDVARFMAKEVQW
;
A
#
# COMPACT_ATOMS: atom_id res chain seq x y z
N MET A 1 45.18 -18.88 2.31
CA MET A 1 44.90 -17.44 2.15
C MET A 1 43.67 -17.11 2.98
N PRO A 2 43.66 -16.03 3.78
CA PRO A 2 42.46 -15.65 4.53
C PRO A 2 41.34 -15.22 3.57
N THR A 3 40.09 -15.54 3.89
CA THR A 3 38.93 -15.22 3.05
C THR A 3 38.76 -13.72 2.79
N TRP A 4 39.18 -12.87 3.74
CA TRP A 4 39.12 -11.41 3.58
C TRP A 4 40.09 -10.88 2.51
N ALA A 5 41.22 -11.55 2.29
CA ALA A 5 42.20 -11.13 1.28
C ALA A 5 41.66 -11.37 -0.14
N LEU A 6 40.98 -12.51 -0.35
CA LEU A 6 40.29 -12.81 -1.61
C LEU A 6 39.17 -11.81 -1.91
N CYS A 7 38.43 -11.36 -0.89
CA CYS A 7 37.39 -10.34 -1.08
C CYS A 7 37.97 -8.97 -1.45
N ALA A 8 39.10 -8.59 -0.86
CA ALA A 8 39.79 -7.33 -1.16
C ALA A 8 40.34 -7.33 -2.59
N GLU A 9 41.02 -8.41 -3.00
CA GLU A 9 41.52 -8.58 -4.38
C GLU A 9 40.38 -8.53 -5.40
N ALA A 10 39.27 -9.22 -5.14
CA ALA A 10 38.10 -9.19 -6.02
C ALA A 10 37.40 -7.82 -6.10
N MET A 11 37.46 -7.02 -5.03
CA MET A 11 36.97 -5.63 -5.03
C MET A 11 37.87 -4.77 -5.91
N GLU A 12 39.18 -4.79 -5.68
CA GLU A 12 40.17 -4.01 -6.43
C GLU A 12 40.09 -4.33 -7.93
N GLU A 13 40.04 -5.61 -8.30
CA GLU A 13 39.87 -6.06 -9.68
C GLU A 13 38.60 -5.47 -10.32
N ALA A 14 37.47 -5.50 -9.60
CA ALA A 14 36.21 -5.00 -10.14
C ALA A 14 36.19 -3.47 -10.32
N VAL A 15 36.89 -2.73 -9.46
CA VAL A 15 37.09 -1.28 -9.55
C VAL A 15 37.96 -0.94 -10.75
N VAL A 16 39.07 -1.65 -10.95
CA VAL A 16 39.96 -1.48 -12.11
C VAL A 16 39.21 -1.77 -13.41
N LEU A 17 38.48 -2.89 -13.49
CA LEU A 17 37.69 -3.23 -14.67
C LEU A 17 36.70 -2.12 -15.05
N ASP A 18 35.97 -1.58 -14.08
CA ASP A 18 35.01 -0.51 -14.34
C ASP A 18 35.68 0.84 -14.66
N PHE A 19 36.89 1.11 -14.14
CA PHE A 19 37.68 2.29 -14.52
C PHE A 19 38.15 2.20 -15.98
N GLU A 20 38.55 1.00 -16.42
CA GLU A 20 38.97 0.72 -17.80
C GLU A 20 37.78 0.63 -18.79
N GLY A 21 36.54 0.72 -18.30
CA GLY A 21 35.33 0.62 -19.12
C GLY A 21 34.90 -0.82 -19.44
N ASN A 22 35.50 -1.81 -18.78
CA ASN A 22 35.11 -3.22 -18.86
C ASN A 22 33.90 -3.52 -17.96
N ARG A 23 33.21 -4.62 -18.26
CA ARG A 23 32.03 -5.04 -17.50
C ARG A 23 32.45 -5.70 -16.19
N SER A 24 31.95 -5.17 -15.08
CA SER A 24 32.10 -5.73 -13.73
C SER A 24 30.83 -5.46 -12.90
N TRP A 25 30.71 -6.07 -11.72
CA TRP A 25 29.59 -5.80 -10.81
C TRP A 25 29.56 -4.32 -10.35
N VAL A 26 30.72 -3.64 -10.28
CA VAL A 26 30.81 -2.19 -9.99
C VAL A 26 30.19 -1.38 -11.13
N SER A 27 30.49 -1.74 -12.39
CA SER A 27 29.91 -1.08 -13.57
C SER A 27 28.38 -1.27 -13.66
N ASP A 28 27.88 -2.44 -13.27
CA ASP A 28 26.45 -2.74 -13.22
C ASP A 28 25.76 -1.94 -12.10
N LEU A 29 26.36 -1.83 -10.92
CA LEU A 29 25.85 -1.01 -9.83
C LEU A 29 25.80 0.47 -10.19
N ARG A 30 26.87 1.01 -10.77
CA ARG A 30 26.92 2.38 -11.27
C ARG A 30 25.83 2.65 -12.30
N THR A 31 25.67 1.74 -13.26
CA THR A 31 24.61 1.85 -14.28
C THR A 31 23.23 1.81 -13.66
N THR A 32 23.02 0.94 -12.66
CA THR A 32 21.77 0.84 -11.92
C THR A 32 21.47 2.12 -11.14
N ILE A 33 22.45 2.66 -10.41
CA ILE A 33 22.32 3.90 -9.63
C ILE A 33 21.97 5.10 -10.52
N ARG A 34 22.60 5.20 -11.70
CA ARG A 34 22.27 6.25 -12.68
C ARG A 34 20.86 6.15 -13.26
N ARG A 35 20.26 4.96 -13.24
CA ARG A 35 18.91 4.70 -13.77
C ARG A 35 17.83 4.79 -12.70
N LEU A 36 18.17 5.09 -11.45
CA LEU A 36 17.18 5.28 -10.40
C LEU A 36 16.24 6.44 -10.78
N PRO A 37 14.95 6.36 -10.42
CA PRO A 37 13.98 7.42 -10.71
C PRO A 37 14.17 8.67 -9.84
N PHE A 38 15.27 8.75 -9.08
CA PHE A 38 15.62 9.85 -8.19
C PHE A 38 17.13 10.11 -8.25
N ALA A 39 17.53 11.33 -7.88
CA ALA A 39 18.93 11.74 -7.94
C ALA A 39 19.79 10.93 -6.96
N CYS A 40 20.75 10.19 -7.49
CA CYS A 40 21.76 9.46 -6.74
C CYS A 40 23.03 9.37 -7.57
N ALA A 41 24.16 9.78 -6.98
CA ALA A 41 25.46 9.72 -7.64
C ALA A 41 26.23 8.48 -7.19
N PHE A 42 26.85 7.79 -8.14
CA PHE A 42 27.80 6.74 -7.82
C PHE A 42 29.12 7.38 -7.35
N PRO A 43 29.73 6.92 -6.24
CA PRO A 43 31.00 7.46 -5.76
C PRO A 43 32.13 7.32 -6.78
N ALA A 44 33.15 8.15 -6.63
CA ALA A 44 34.41 7.98 -7.36
C ALA A 44 35.10 6.66 -6.92
N HIS A 45 35.87 6.06 -7.82
CA HIS A 45 36.49 4.74 -7.61
C HIS A 45 37.37 4.65 -6.37
N ASP A 46 38.12 5.72 -6.08
CA ASP A 46 39.02 5.85 -4.92
C ASP A 46 38.28 5.93 -3.57
N LEU A 47 36.97 6.16 -3.59
CA LEU A 47 36.12 6.27 -2.40
C LEU A 47 35.26 5.02 -2.15
N LEU A 48 35.35 3.98 -3.00
CA LEU A 48 34.50 2.79 -2.88
C LEU A 48 34.88 1.88 -1.71
N GLU A 49 36.10 1.99 -1.21
CA GLU A 49 36.57 1.26 -0.02
C GLU A 49 36.22 1.95 1.30
N ASP A 50 35.83 3.23 1.25
CA ASP A 50 35.46 4.00 2.44
C ASP A 50 34.09 3.54 2.97
N PRO A 51 34.03 2.93 4.18
CA PRO A 51 32.78 2.44 4.75
C PRO A 51 31.74 3.55 4.98
N GLU A 52 32.17 4.79 5.25
CA GLU A 52 31.27 5.92 5.45
C GLU A 52 30.64 6.36 4.13
N VAL A 53 31.42 6.36 3.05
CA VAL A 53 30.91 6.68 1.69
C VAL A 53 29.89 5.63 1.24
N VAL A 54 30.21 4.35 1.42
CA VAL A 54 29.28 3.25 1.09
C VAL A 54 28.04 3.30 1.99
N GLY A 55 28.21 3.56 3.28
CA GLY A 55 27.11 3.75 4.24
C GLY A 55 26.18 4.90 3.85
N HIS A 56 26.75 6.03 3.43
CA HIS A 56 26.01 7.18 2.91
C HIS A 56 25.25 6.82 1.63
N LEU A 57 25.89 6.14 0.67
CA LEU A 57 25.24 5.70 -0.58
C LEU A 57 24.04 4.81 -0.30
N ILE A 58 24.19 3.82 0.60
CA ILE A 58 23.09 2.94 1.02
C ILE A 58 21.93 3.76 1.59
N LYS A 59 22.23 4.77 2.42
CA LYS A 59 21.22 5.66 2.99
C LYS A 59 20.50 6.47 1.90
N LEU A 60 21.23 7.09 0.97
CA LEU A 60 20.65 7.86 -0.14
C LEU A 60 19.74 7.01 -1.01
N VAL A 61 20.16 5.78 -1.36
CA VAL A 61 19.33 4.86 -2.16
C VAL A 61 18.05 4.49 -1.41
N ARG A 62 18.14 4.20 -0.10
CA ARG A 62 16.97 3.88 0.73
C ARG A 62 16.00 5.04 0.85
N ASP A 63 16.50 6.24 1.16
CA ASP A 63 15.68 7.43 1.33
C ASP A 63 15.06 7.88 0.00
N GLY A 64 15.83 7.85 -1.09
CA GLY A 64 15.36 8.14 -2.44
C GLY A 64 14.28 7.16 -2.92
N ALA A 65 14.49 5.85 -2.73
CA ALA A 65 13.48 4.85 -3.09
C ALA A 65 12.21 5.02 -2.26
N ARG A 66 12.35 5.35 -0.97
CA ARG A 66 11.23 5.63 -0.07
C ARG A 66 10.44 6.85 -0.50
N ALA A 67 11.12 7.93 -0.89
CA ALA A 67 10.50 9.16 -1.40
C ALA A 67 9.82 8.96 -2.76
N ASP A 68 10.47 8.25 -3.70
CA ASP A 68 9.87 7.91 -5.01
C ASP A 68 8.59 7.10 -4.83
N LEU A 69 8.62 6.05 -4.01
CA LEU A 69 7.44 5.23 -3.74
C LEU A 69 6.33 6.02 -3.04
N GLN A 70 6.66 6.93 -2.12
CA GLN A 70 5.70 7.88 -1.54
C GLN A 70 5.06 8.74 -2.63
N GLY A 71 5.86 9.38 -3.47
CA GLY A 71 5.38 10.23 -4.57
C GLY A 71 4.48 9.46 -5.54
N ARG A 72 4.82 8.22 -5.87
CA ARG A 72 4.00 7.36 -6.74
C ARG A 72 2.65 6.99 -6.13
N VAL A 73 2.58 6.78 -4.82
CA VAL A 73 1.31 6.51 -4.12
C VAL A 73 0.46 7.78 -4.05
N GLU A 74 1.06 8.91 -3.71
CA GLU A 74 0.37 10.22 -3.61
C GLU A 74 -0.11 10.73 -4.97
N ALA A 75 0.65 10.51 -6.04
CA ALA A 75 0.24 10.89 -7.39
C ALA A 75 -0.80 9.94 -8.01
N SER A 76 -0.99 8.73 -7.45
CA SER A 76 -1.88 7.73 -8.05
C SER A 76 -3.33 7.94 -7.60
N PRO A 77 -4.27 8.27 -8.51
CA PRO A 77 -5.69 8.40 -8.17
C PRO A 77 -6.34 7.06 -7.81
N LYS A 78 -5.66 5.92 -8.05
CA LYS A 78 -6.13 4.59 -7.63
C LYS A 78 -5.83 4.34 -6.16
N LEU A 79 -4.69 4.82 -5.68
CA LEU A 79 -4.19 4.49 -4.35
C LEU A 79 -4.66 5.48 -3.28
N TYR A 80 -5.77 6.19 -3.49
CA TYR A 80 -6.28 7.23 -2.59
C TYR A 80 -6.57 6.69 -1.17
N LEU A 81 -6.97 5.42 -1.04
CA LEU A 81 -7.12 4.72 0.25
C LEU A 81 -5.79 4.44 0.98
N LEU A 82 -4.66 4.59 0.29
CA LEU A 82 -3.32 4.50 0.89
C LEU A 82 -2.69 5.86 1.16
N GLN A 83 -3.23 6.93 0.58
CA GLN A 83 -2.71 8.29 0.72
C GLN A 83 -2.93 8.80 2.14
N GLY A 84 -1.85 9.30 2.75
CA GLY A 84 -1.89 9.87 4.10
C GLY A 84 -2.29 8.88 5.21
N ARG A 85 -2.42 7.58 4.91
CA ARG A 85 -2.95 6.61 5.86
C ARG A 85 -2.08 6.50 7.11
N MET A 86 -2.74 6.60 8.26
CA MET A 86 -2.15 6.38 9.58
C MET A 86 -2.06 4.88 9.90
N GLU A 87 -1.05 4.48 10.66
CA GLU A 87 -0.88 3.10 11.11
C GLU A 87 -0.48 3.11 12.58
N GLN A 88 -0.94 2.12 13.36
CA GLN A 88 -0.38 1.89 14.69
C GLN A 88 1.10 1.52 14.57
N ASP A 89 1.94 2.07 15.43
CA ASP A 89 3.33 1.62 15.63
C ASP A 89 3.40 0.42 16.59
N GLU A 90 4.57 0.12 17.14
CA GLU A 90 4.72 -0.97 18.13
C GLU A 90 4.14 -0.59 19.50
N ASP A 91 4.10 0.71 19.81
CA ASP A 91 3.55 1.28 21.05
C ASP A 91 2.03 1.57 20.95
N GLY A 92 1.41 1.22 19.82
CA GLY A 92 -0.02 1.45 19.55
C GLY A 92 -0.37 2.88 19.15
N ARG A 93 0.61 3.77 18.98
CA ARG A 93 0.37 5.16 18.54
C ARG A 93 0.16 5.21 17.04
N PHE A 94 -0.83 6.00 16.61
CA PHE A 94 -1.08 6.22 15.19
C PHE A 94 -0.03 7.17 14.62
N THR A 95 0.78 6.67 13.69
CA THR A 95 1.82 7.43 12.98
C THR A 95 1.57 7.38 11.48
N ARG A 96 1.84 8.49 10.78
CA ARG A 96 1.76 8.52 9.32
C ARG A 96 2.89 7.67 8.77
N LYS A 97 2.56 6.53 8.16
CA LYS A 97 3.58 5.60 7.63
C LYS A 97 3.72 5.67 6.12
N VAL A 98 4.98 5.81 5.72
CA VAL A 98 5.46 5.79 4.34
C VAL A 98 5.13 4.46 3.64
N PRO A 99 4.88 4.42 2.31
CA PRO A 99 4.52 3.23 1.54
C PRO A 99 5.38 1.99 1.72
N VAL A 100 6.66 2.16 2.06
CA VAL A 100 7.62 1.06 2.22
C VAL A 100 7.54 0.44 3.62
N PHE A 101 6.37 -0.09 3.97
CA PHE A 101 6.16 -0.83 5.22
C PHE A 101 5.28 -2.05 4.95
N LEU A 102 5.65 -3.21 5.51
CA LEU A 102 4.80 -4.39 5.46
C LEU A 102 3.51 -4.11 6.22
N ARG A 103 2.40 -3.97 5.49
CA ARG A 103 1.11 -3.61 6.08
C ARG A 103 0.54 -4.77 6.90
N HIS A 104 -0.05 -4.48 8.05
CA HIS A 104 -0.60 -5.48 8.97
C HIS A 104 -1.74 -6.28 8.36
N TYR A 105 -2.54 -5.68 7.47
CA TYR A 105 -3.59 -6.44 6.75
C TYR A 105 -3.04 -7.55 5.86
N LEU A 106 -1.76 -7.50 5.47
CA LEU A 106 -1.10 -8.59 4.75
C LEU A 106 -0.75 -9.77 5.66
N LYS A 107 -0.87 -9.61 6.98
CA LYS A 107 -0.69 -10.67 7.99
C LYS A 107 -1.99 -11.36 8.38
N VAL A 108 -3.14 -10.95 7.83
CA VAL A 108 -4.43 -11.65 8.05
C VAL A 108 -4.26 -13.11 7.64
N ALA A 109 -4.56 -14.04 8.56
CA ALA A 109 -4.27 -15.45 8.40
C ALA A 109 -5.01 -16.07 7.20
N ASN A 110 -6.32 -15.79 7.06
CA ASN A 110 -7.12 -16.31 5.98
C ASN A 110 -6.71 -15.65 4.63
N PRO A 111 -6.22 -16.44 3.64
CA PRO A 111 -5.80 -15.90 2.35
C PRO A 111 -6.90 -15.20 1.57
N ALA A 112 -8.14 -15.71 1.59
CA ALA A 112 -9.25 -15.14 0.83
C ALA A 112 -9.64 -13.77 1.38
N HIS A 113 -9.69 -13.63 2.71
CA HIS A 113 -9.98 -12.36 3.38
C HIS A 113 -8.88 -11.32 3.09
N ARG A 114 -7.61 -11.75 3.21
CA ARG A 114 -6.45 -10.91 2.90
C ARG A 114 -6.46 -10.40 1.46
N VAL A 115 -6.79 -11.27 0.50
CA VAL A 115 -6.88 -10.91 -0.92
C VAL A 115 -8.03 -9.94 -1.16
N ALA A 116 -9.21 -10.20 -0.61
CA ALA A 116 -10.37 -9.32 -0.78
C ALA A 116 -10.10 -7.90 -0.26
N LEU A 117 -9.55 -7.76 0.95
CA LEU A 117 -9.18 -6.47 1.51
C LEU A 117 -8.08 -5.78 0.68
N SER A 118 -7.07 -6.52 0.24
CA SER A 118 -5.99 -5.97 -0.59
C SER A 118 -6.50 -5.49 -1.95
N GLN A 119 -7.45 -6.20 -2.56
CA GLN A 119 -8.11 -5.76 -3.79
C GLN A 119 -8.89 -4.47 -3.58
N VAL A 120 -9.54 -4.29 -2.43
CA VAL A 120 -10.21 -3.02 -2.13
C VAL A 120 -9.19 -1.86 -2.03
N LEU A 121 -8.14 -2.03 -1.23
CA LEU A 121 -7.15 -0.98 -0.97
C LEU A 121 -6.28 -0.60 -2.17
N LEU A 122 -6.02 -1.57 -3.06
CA LEU A 122 -5.16 -1.39 -4.24
C LEU A 122 -5.97 -1.16 -5.53
N SER A 123 -7.26 -0.84 -5.39
CA SER A 123 -8.22 -0.72 -6.50
C SER A 123 -8.38 -2.00 -7.33
N GLY A 124 -7.89 -3.16 -6.92
CA GLY A 124 -8.10 -4.44 -7.61
C GLY A 124 -9.54 -4.94 -7.64
N HIS A 125 -10.46 -4.30 -6.92
CA HIS A 125 -11.88 -4.64 -6.86
C HIS A 125 -12.63 -4.38 -8.17
N LYS A 126 -13.85 -4.94 -8.26
CA LYS A 126 -14.74 -4.82 -9.44
C LYS A 126 -15.87 -3.79 -9.27
N TYR A 127 -15.79 -2.92 -8.26
CA TYR A 127 -16.76 -1.83 -8.12
C TYR A 127 -16.79 -0.91 -9.36
N ALA A 128 -17.95 -0.31 -9.65
CA ALA A 128 -18.16 0.49 -10.87
C ALA A 128 -17.15 1.62 -11.03
N ILE A 129 -16.70 2.24 -9.93
CA ILE A 129 -15.63 3.25 -9.92
C ILE A 129 -14.36 2.81 -10.68
N GLU A 130 -14.00 1.53 -10.61
CA GLU A 130 -12.84 0.94 -11.30
C GLU A 130 -13.23 0.14 -12.53
N ALA A 131 -14.37 -0.55 -12.53
CA ALA A 131 -14.85 -1.28 -13.70
C ALA A 131 -15.11 -0.32 -14.89
N GLY A 132 -15.78 0.81 -14.65
CA GLY A 132 -15.99 1.85 -15.68
C GLY A 132 -14.73 2.62 -16.06
N ARG A 133 -13.64 2.50 -15.28
CA ARG A 133 -12.31 3.02 -15.65
C ARG A 133 -11.56 2.06 -16.59
N ARG A 134 -11.74 0.74 -16.41
CA ARG A 134 -11.03 -0.35 -17.13
C ARG A 134 -11.79 -0.92 -18.30
N GLY A 135 -13.09 -0.62 -18.39
CA GLY A 135 -13.96 -1.09 -19.44
C GLY A 135 -13.48 -0.66 -20.83
N LYS A 136 -14.08 -1.28 -21.84
CA LYS A 136 -13.81 -0.97 -23.25
C LYS A 136 -14.05 0.51 -23.55
N ASP A 137 -15.12 1.05 -22.98
CA ASP A 137 -15.49 2.45 -23.08
C ASP A 137 -15.25 3.14 -21.73
N HIS A 138 -14.62 4.31 -21.78
CA HIS A 138 -14.41 5.12 -20.58
C HIS A 138 -15.74 5.70 -20.11
N ILE A 139 -16.13 5.40 -18.86
CA ILE A 139 -17.31 5.98 -18.22
C ILE A 139 -16.84 7.12 -17.32
N ALA A 140 -17.47 8.31 -17.38
CA ALA A 140 -17.17 9.42 -16.48
C ALA A 140 -17.39 9.01 -15.02
N ARG A 141 -16.71 9.64 -14.06
CA ARG A 141 -16.72 9.16 -12.65
C ARG A 141 -18.13 9.18 -12.06
N GLU A 142 -18.83 10.27 -12.30
CA GLU A 142 -20.21 10.57 -11.91
C GLU A 142 -21.21 9.54 -12.44
N ASP A 143 -20.95 8.97 -13.62
CA ASP A 143 -21.81 7.98 -14.26
C ASP A 143 -21.52 6.53 -13.80
N ARG A 144 -20.47 6.32 -12.99
CA ARG A 144 -20.13 4.99 -12.42
C ARG A 144 -20.99 4.70 -11.20
N THR A 145 -22.31 4.73 -11.38
CA THR A 145 -23.29 4.61 -10.32
C THR A 145 -23.27 3.22 -9.67
N CYS A 146 -23.67 3.17 -8.40
CA CYS A 146 -23.83 1.97 -7.61
C CYS A 146 -24.89 1.08 -8.24
N ARG A 147 -24.50 -0.13 -8.63
CA ARG A 147 -25.38 -1.11 -9.27
C ARG A 147 -26.42 -1.70 -8.31
N ILE A 148 -26.31 -1.40 -7.01
CA ILE A 148 -27.29 -1.79 -5.99
C ILE A 148 -28.34 -0.69 -5.80
N CYS A 149 -27.93 0.57 -5.57
CA CYS A 149 -28.85 1.65 -5.21
C CYS A 149 -29.15 2.66 -6.33
N GLY A 150 -28.29 2.74 -7.35
CA GLY A 150 -28.40 3.68 -8.47
C GLY A 150 -28.19 5.17 -8.14
N SER A 151 -27.94 5.54 -6.87
CA SER A 151 -28.01 6.94 -6.43
C SER A 151 -26.68 7.64 -6.15
N ALA A 152 -25.58 6.88 -6.05
CA ALA A 152 -24.24 7.41 -5.79
C ALA A 152 -23.19 6.65 -6.59
N VAL A 153 -21.96 7.16 -6.69
CA VAL A 153 -20.85 6.45 -7.32
C VAL A 153 -20.55 5.15 -6.55
N GLU A 154 -20.34 4.04 -7.26
CA GLU A 154 -19.99 2.76 -6.64
C GLU A 154 -18.52 2.74 -6.19
N SER A 155 -18.22 3.42 -5.08
CA SER A 155 -16.93 3.36 -4.41
C SER A 155 -16.93 2.33 -3.28
N PRO A 156 -15.75 1.87 -2.83
CA PRO A 156 -15.65 1.02 -1.64
C PRO A 156 -16.37 1.61 -0.42
N GLU A 157 -16.19 2.91 -0.16
CA GLU A 157 -16.80 3.61 0.97
C GLU A 157 -18.32 3.59 0.87
N HIS A 158 -18.86 3.89 -0.31
CA HIS A 158 -20.30 3.85 -0.53
C HIS A 158 -20.85 2.44 -0.27
N VAL A 159 -20.26 1.40 -0.88
CA VAL A 159 -20.73 0.03 -0.71
C VAL A 159 -20.59 -0.44 0.74
N TRP A 160 -19.45 -0.16 1.37
CA TRP A 160 -19.13 -0.68 2.70
C TRP A 160 -19.87 0.06 3.81
N LEU A 161 -20.02 1.38 3.69
CA LEU A 161 -20.36 2.23 4.83
C LEU A 161 -21.70 2.98 4.65
N GLU A 162 -22.18 3.19 3.43
CA GLU A 162 -23.34 4.07 3.17
C GLU A 162 -24.54 3.39 2.50
N CYS A 163 -24.30 2.43 1.59
CA CYS A 163 -25.33 1.88 0.72
C CYS A 163 -26.37 1.10 1.53
N ASN A 164 -27.62 1.59 1.56
CA ASN A 164 -28.71 0.99 2.31
C ASN A 164 -29.77 0.34 1.42
N ALA A 165 -29.51 0.18 0.12
CA ALA A 165 -30.50 -0.38 -0.81
C ALA A 165 -30.73 -1.90 -0.66
N ALA A 166 -29.78 -2.64 -0.07
CA ALA A 166 -29.90 -4.08 0.16
C ALA A 166 -29.81 -4.42 1.66
N ALA A 167 -30.82 -5.13 2.17
CA ALA A 167 -30.88 -5.54 3.57
C ALA A 167 -29.71 -6.45 3.97
N GLU A 168 -29.22 -7.30 3.08
CA GLU A 168 -28.05 -8.16 3.33
C GLU A 168 -26.77 -7.34 3.56
N LEU A 169 -26.56 -6.30 2.75
CA LEU A 169 -25.41 -5.40 2.89
C LEU A 169 -25.45 -4.60 4.20
N GLN A 170 -26.65 -4.17 4.61
CA GLN A 170 -26.85 -3.52 5.91
C GLN A 170 -26.49 -4.47 7.06
N ARG A 171 -26.99 -5.72 7.04
CA ARG A 171 -26.65 -6.72 8.07
C ARG A 171 -25.15 -6.97 8.15
N LEU A 172 -24.48 -7.15 7.01
CA LEU A 172 -23.02 -7.35 6.97
C LEU A 172 -22.29 -6.16 7.63
N ARG A 173 -22.76 -4.92 7.39
CA ARG A 173 -22.19 -3.71 7.99
C ARG A 173 -22.44 -3.66 9.50
N GLU A 174 -23.65 -3.96 9.94
CA GLU A 174 -24.01 -4.00 11.37
C GLU A 174 -23.22 -5.06 12.13
N ASP A 175 -23.06 -6.25 11.56
CA ASP A 175 -22.26 -7.34 12.15
C ASP A 175 -20.79 -6.93 12.23
N MET A 176 -20.23 -6.37 11.16
CA MET A 176 -18.86 -5.84 11.16
C MET A 176 -18.69 -4.74 12.21
N ALA A 177 -19.60 -3.78 12.30
CA ALA A 177 -19.52 -2.69 13.26
C ALA A 177 -19.60 -3.20 14.71
N ARG A 178 -20.45 -4.19 14.98
CA ARG A 178 -20.59 -4.83 16.30
C ARG A 178 -19.31 -5.56 16.70
N ASP A 179 -18.73 -6.32 15.79
CA ASP A 179 -17.51 -7.08 16.05
C ASP A 179 -16.29 -6.17 16.18
N VAL A 180 -16.21 -5.10 15.39
CA VAL A 180 -15.18 -4.07 15.57
C VAL A 180 -15.32 -3.42 16.96
N ALA A 181 -16.53 -3.07 17.37
CA ALA A 181 -16.77 -2.47 18.69
C ALA A 181 -16.44 -3.40 19.86
N SER A 182 -16.51 -4.72 19.67
CA SER A 182 -16.14 -5.70 20.72
C SER A 182 -14.65 -6.02 20.76
N LEU A 183 -13.95 -5.87 19.63
CA LEU A 183 -12.50 -6.13 19.51
C LEU A 183 -11.64 -4.91 19.83
N CYS A 184 -12.18 -3.70 19.62
CA CYS A 184 -11.45 -2.45 19.76
C CYS A 184 -11.70 -1.80 21.12
N THR A 185 -10.72 -1.01 21.57
CA THR A 185 -10.88 -0.15 22.75
C THR A 185 -11.86 1.00 22.48
N PRO A 186 -12.46 1.62 23.52
CA PRO A 186 -13.30 2.80 23.35
C PRO A 186 -12.60 3.93 22.58
N ALA A 187 -11.33 4.20 22.87
CA ALA A 187 -10.53 5.22 22.19
C ALA A 187 -10.33 4.91 20.70
N GLU A 188 -10.09 3.65 20.32
CA GLU A 188 -10.01 3.25 18.91
C GLU A 188 -11.36 3.43 18.19
N CYS A 189 -12.47 3.11 18.87
CA CYS A 189 -13.81 3.29 18.31
C CYS A 189 -14.17 4.77 18.11
N GLU A 190 -13.78 5.62 19.07
CA GLU A 190 -13.93 7.07 18.97
C GLU A 190 -13.08 7.63 17.83
N TRP A 191 -11.82 7.21 17.72
CA TRP A 191 -10.91 7.63 16.65
C TRP A 191 -11.45 7.32 15.25
N VAL A 192 -12.00 6.13 15.02
CA VAL A 192 -12.63 5.77 13.73
C VAL A 192 -13.81 6.69 13.39
N ARG A 193 -14.54 7.17 14.41
CA ARG A 193 -15.74 7.99 14.27
C ARG A 193 -15.48 9.48 14.40
N GLU A 194 -14.22 9.91 14.47
CA GLU A 194 -13.86 11.33 14.55
C GLU A 194 -14.49 12.10 13.36
N PRO A 195 -15.22 13.20 13.64
CA PRO A 195 -15.99 13.93 12.63
C PRO A 195 -15.13 14.85 11.74
N ASP A 196 -13.81 14.84 11.91
CA ASP A 196 -12.85 15.69 11.20
C ASP A 196 -12.50 15.15 9.80
N GLY A 197 -12.96 13.94 9.46
CA GLY A 197 -12.69 13.28 8.19
C GLY A 197 -13.96 13.01 7.37
N ASP A 198 -13.79 12.84 6.07
CA ASP A 198 -14.85 12.32 5.21
C ASP A 198 -14.96 10.78 5.34
N ILE A 199 -15.88 10.18 4.58
CA ILE A 199 -16.11 8.74 4.59
C ILE A 199 -14.87 7.93 4.14
N VAL A 200 -13.99 8.54 3.35
CA VAL A 200 -12.72 7.94 2.92
C VAL A 200 -11.78 7.84 4.11
N GLU A 201 -11.67 8.89 4.92
CA GLU A 201 -10.82 8.87 6.11
C GLU A 201 -11.34 7.90 7.17
N MET A 202 -12.67 7.82 7.36
CA MET A 202 -13.28 6.79 8.20
C MET A 202 -12.90 5.37 7.74
N MET A 203 -12.95 5.09 6.44
CA MET A 203 -12.54 3.80 5.88
C MET A 203 -11.04 3.51 6.11
N LYS A 204 -10.17 4.51 5.93
CA LYS A 204 -8.72 4.38 6.20
C LYS A 204 -8.46 4.06 7.67
N ARG A 205 -9.13 4.76 8.59
CA ARG A 205 -9.04 4.54 10.05
C ARG A 205 -9.49 3.12 10.41
N LEU A 206 -10.62 2.67 9.88
CA LEU A 206 -11.12 1.30 10.09
C LEU A 206 -10.08 0.24 9.70
N VAL A 207 -9.40 0.42 8.56
CA VAL A 207 -8.36 -0.51 8.08
C VAL A 207 -7.05 -0.39 8.87
N ALA A 208 -6.78 0.76 9.48
CA ALA A 208 -5.58 0.98 10.30
C ALA A 208 -5.62 0.26 11.66
N LEU A 209 -6.81 -0.13 12.14
CA LEU A 209 -6.97 -0.83 13.41
C LEU A 209 -6.45 -2.26 13.33
N ARG A 210 -5.37 -2.56 14.06
CA ARG A 210 -4.80 -3.91 14.12
C ARG A 210 -5.70 -4.89 14.87
N SER A 211 -6.38 -4.41 15.90
CA SER A 211 -7.28 -5.18 16.78
C SER A 211 -8.42 -5.85 16.00
N SER A 212 -8.96 -5.17 14.99
CA SER A 212 -10.11 -5.65 14.22
C SER A 212 -9.80 -6.01 12.76
N ILE A 213 -8.54 -5.95 12.31
CA ILE A 213 -8.20 -6.09 10.89
C ILE A 213 -8.65 -7.43 10.28
N SER A 214 -8.58 -8.52 11.04
CA SER A 214 -9.06 -9.83 10.60
C SER A 214 -10.55 -9.82 10.31
N ARG A 215 -11.33 -9.07 11.11
CA ARG A 215 -12.76 -8.93 10.92
C ARG A 215 -13.10 -8.00 9.77
N VAL A 216 -12.40 -6.88 9.62
CA VAL A 216 -12.53 -5.98 8.46
C VAL A 216 -12.21 -6.73 7.16
N ALA A 217 -11.19 -7.59 7.17
CA ALA A 217 -10.83 -8.41 6.00
C ALA A 217 -11.87 -9.48 5.68
N GLN A 218 -12.51 -10.08 6.70
CA GLN A 218 -13.64 -10.97 6.49
C GLN A 218 -14.83 -10.23 5.89
N TYR A 219 -15.17 -9.06 6.43
CA TYR A 219 -16.22 -8.21 5.88
C TYR A 219 -15.97 -7.85 4.41
N ALA A 220 -14.74 -7.51 4.05
CA ALA A 220 -14.33 -7.27 2.66
C ALA A 220 -14.65 -8.46 1.74
N PHE A 221 -14.38 -9.67 2.23
CA PHE A 221 -14.65 -10.91 1.50
C PHE A 221 -16.16 -11.20 1.39
N ASP A 222 -16.92 -11.02 2.45
CA ASP A 222 -18.36 -11.26 2.46
C ASP A 222 -19.09 -10.27 1.53
N VAL A 223 -18.70 -8.98 1.57
CA VAL A 223 -19.20 -7.96 0.62
C VAL A 223 -18.81 -8.32 -0.81
N ALA A 224 -17.58 -8.79 -1.05
CA ALA A 224 -17.15 -9.23 -2.37
C ALA A 224 -18.01 -10.38 -2.92
N ARG A 225 -18.38 -11.34 -2.06
CA ARG A 225 -19.28 -12.45 -2.44
C ARG A 225 -20.70 -11.97 -2.71
N PHE A 226 -21.23 -11.09 -1.85
CA PHE A 226 -22.53 -10.46 -2.04
C PHE A 226 -22.60 -9.75 -3.40
N MET A 227 -21.62 -8.88 -3.69
CA MET A 227 -21.58 -8.13 -4.93
C MET A 227 -21.41 -9.03 -6.16
N ALA A 228 -20.61 -10.10 -6.06
CA ALA A 228 -20.49 -11.06 -7.15
C ALA A 228 -21.82 -11.75 -7.49
N LYS A 229 -22.66 -12.01 -6.47
CA LYS A 229 -24.00 -12.59 -6.63
C LYS A 229 -25.00 -11.60 -7.22
N GLU A 230 -25.03 -10.36 -6.72
CA GLU A 230 -26.07 -9.39 -7.08
C GLU A 230 -25.79 -8.65 -8.40
N VAL A 231 -24.53 -8.35 -8.71
CA VAL A 231 -24.17 -7.47 -9.84
C VAL A 231 -23.26 -8.11 -10.87
N GLN A 232 -23.15 -9.45 -10.84
CA GLN A 232 -22.42 -10.29 -11.80
C GLN A 232 -21.01 -9.80 -12.13
N TRP A 233 -20.14 -9.90 -11.13
CA TRP A 233 -18.72 -9.51 -11.22
C TRP A 233 -17.89 -10.29 -12.24
#